data_AF-A0A7Y3H5M1-F1
#
_entry.id   AF-A0A7Y3H5M1-F1
#
_cell.length_a   1.000
_cell.length_b   1.000
_cell.length_c   1.000
_cell.angle_alpha   90.00
_cell.angle_beta   90.00
_cell.angle_gamma   90.00
#
_symmetry.space_group_name_H-M   'P 1'
#
loop_
_entity.id
_entity.type
_entity.pdbx_description
1 polymer ?
#
loop_
_entity_poly.entity_id
_entity_poly.type
_entity_poly.pdbx_seq_one_letter_code
_entity_poly.pdbx_strand_id
1 'polypeptide(L)' 'MEKKKNQLVDKIEKAKLGGGVARIEKQHAKGKLTARERVNLLLDNGSFEEIGILVTHRTKDFGMEDQIFYGDGVVTGY' A
#
# COMPACT_ATOMS: atom_id res chain seq x y z
N MET A 1 -9.82 -19.19 -14.37
CA MET A 1 -9.35 -18.92 -13.00
C MET A 1 -8.05 -18.13 -12.98
N GLU A 2 -7.08 -18.48 -13.82
CA GLU A 2 -5.76 -17.86 -13.92
C GLU A 2 -5.77 -16.34 -14.17
N LYS A 3 -6.60 -15.86 -15.11
CA LYS A 3 -6.77 -14.42 -15.37
C LYS A 3 -7.17 -13.60 -14.13
N LYS A 4 -8.07 -14.13 -13.29
CA LYS A 4 -8.50 -13.44 -12.05
C LYS A 4 -7.40 -13.44 -10.99
N LYS A 5 -6.62 -14.52 -10.91
CA LYS A 5 -5.47 -14.62 -10.01
C LYS A 5 -4.40 -13.60 -10.36
N ASN A 6 -4.06 -13.47 -11.64
CA ASN A 6 -3.07 -12.48 -12.09
C ASN A 6 -3.55 -11.05 -11.81
N GLN A 7 -4.82 -10.74 -12.09
CA GLN A 7 -5.42 -9.44 -11.74
C GLN A 7 -5.34 -9.11 -10.25
N LEU A 8 -5.47 -10.11 -9.37
CA LEU A 8 -5.35 -9.91 -7.94
C LEU A 8 -3.90 -9.57 -7.55
N VAL A 9 -2.94 -10.32 -8.08
CA VAL A 9 -1.50 -10.09 -7.85
C VAL A 9 -1.11 -8.68 -8.32
N ASP A 10 -1.51 -8.29 -9.53
CA ASP A 10 -1.22 -6.96 -10.09
C ASP A 10 -1.75 -5.83 -9.19
N LYS A 11 -2.96 -6.01 -8.61
CA LYS A 11 -3.55 -5.02 -7.69
C LYS A 11 -2.79 -4.95 -6.37
N ILE A 12 -2.36 -6.10 -5.84
CA ILE A 12 -1.56 -6.17 -4.61
C ILE A 12 -0.21 -5.48 -4.82
N GLU A 13 0.46 -5.71 -5.95
CA GLU A 13 1.72 -5.04 -6.27
C GLU A 13 1.56 -3.53 -6.36
N LYS A 14 0.49 -3.06 -7.02
CA LYS A 14 0.15 -1.63 -7.05
C LYS A 14 -0.13 -1.06 -5.66
N ALA A 15 -0.81 -1.80 -4.80
CA ALA A 15 -1.06 -1.38 -3.42
C ALA A 15 0.23 -1.26 -2.59
N LYS A 16 1.19 -2.17 -2.82
CA LYS A 16 2.51 -2.14 -2.18
C LYS A 16 3.31 -0.89 -2.56
N LEU A 17 3.18 -0.43 -3.81
CA LEU A 17 3.80 0.83 -4.27
C LEU A 17 3.18 2.09 -3.63
N GLY A 18 1.97 2.00 -3.05
CA GLY A 18 1.32 3.10 -2.34
C GLY A 18 1.24 4.38 -3.16
N GLY A 19 1.90 5.44 -2.69
CA GLY A 19 1.97 6.75 -3.36
C GLY A 19 2.88 6.82 -4.60
N GLY A 20 3.46 5.69 -5.02
CA GLY A 20 4.36 5.58 -6.17
C GLY A 20 5.84 5.77 -5.82
N VAL A 21 6.70 5.32 -6.75
CA VAL A 21 8.17 5.28 -6.58
C VAL A 21 8.75 6.64 -6.19
N ALA A 22 8.33 7.72 -6.86
CA ALA A 22 8.83 9.07 -6.56
C ALA A 22 8.57 9.53 -5.11
N ARG A 23 7.44 9.12 -4.50
CA ARG A 23 7.13 9.46 -3.10
C ARG A 23 7.92 8.58 -2.13
N ILE A 24 8.16 7.32 -2.48
CA ILE A 24 9.01 6.40 -1.71
C ILE A 24 10.45 6.93 -1.69
N GLU A 25 11.01 7.26 -2.85
CA GLU A 25 12.36 7.84 -2.95
C GLU A 25 12.48 9.14 -2.17
N LYS A 26 11.48 10.02 -2.23
CA LYS A 26 11.45 11.25 -1.42
C LYS A 26 11.42 10.98 0.09
N GLN A 27 10.81 9.88 0.53
CA GLN A 27 10.78 9.47 1.94
C GLN A 27 12.15 8.94 2.37
N HIS A 28 12.77 8.09 1.55
CA HIS A 28 14.12 7.56 1.79
C HIS A 28 15.18 8.66 1.76
N ALA A 29 15.07 9.62 0.84
CA ALA A 29 15.95 10.79 0.77
C ALA A 29 15.92 11.65 2.05
N LYS A 30 14.84 11.57 2.84
CA LYS A 30 14.72 12.21 4.15
C LYS A 30 15.24 11.33 5.30
N GLY A 31 15.87 10.19 5.00
CA GLY A 31 16.33 9.21 5.99
C GLY A 31 15.18 8.47 6.69
N LYS A 32 13.99 8.44 6.10
CA LYS A 32 12.80 7.81 6.69
C LYS A 32 12.45 6.53 5.95
N LEU A 33 12.09 5.50 6.70
CA LEU A 33 11.48 4.28 6.17
C LEU A 33 10.02 4.54 5.75
N THR A 34 9.53 3.75 4.80
CA THR A 34 8.10 3.65 4.42
C THR A 34 7.29 2.95 5.51
N ALA A 35 5.95 3.00 5.40
CA ALA A 35 5.07 2.35 6.38
C ALA A 35 5.33 0.83 6.48
N ARG A 36 5.40 0.12 5.34
CA ARG A 36 5.63 -1.33 5.30
C ARG A 36 7.04 -1.71 5.77
N GLU A 37 8.05 -0.90 5.42
CA GLU A 37 9.42 -1.12 5.92
C GLU A 37 9.49 -1.01 7.44
N ARG A 38 8.76 -0.08 8.06
CA ARG A 38 8.71 0.04 9.53
C ARG A 38 8.03 -1.14 10.19
N VAL A 39 6.94 -1.64 9.60
CA VAL A 39 6.24 -2.84 10.11
C VAL A 39 7.16 -4.05 10.04
N ASN A 40 7.80 -4.29 8.89
CA ASN A 40 8.73 -5.41 8.71
C ASN A 40 9.99 -5.31 9.59
N LEU A 41 10.39 -4.09 9.99
CA LEU A 41 11.50 -3.91 10.92
C LEU A 41 11.10 -4.19 12.38
N LEU A 42 9.84 -3.92 12.74
CA LEU A 42 9.34 -4.07 14.09
C LEU A 42 8.92 -5.51 14.43
N LEU A 43 8.32 -6.20 13.46
CA LEU A 43 7.80 -7.56 13.61
C LEU A 43 8.81 -8.59 13.11
N ASP A 44 8.59 -9.85 13.50
CA ASP A 44 9.42 -10.95 13.02
C ASP A 44 9.27 -11.11 11.50
N ASN A 45 10.37 -11.47 10.84
CA ASN A 45 10.40 -11.59 9.39
C ASN A 45 9.35 -12.60 8.89
N GLY A 46 8.40 -12.10 8.10
CA GLY A 46 7.32 -12.91 7.52
C GLY A 46 6.16 -13.20 8.45
N SER A 47 6.10 -12.61 9.65
CA SER A 47 4.98 -12.80 10.58
C SER A 47 3.78 -11.88 10.30
N PHE A 48 3.99 -10.76 9.61
CA PHE A 48 2.97 -9.74 9.42
C PHE A 48 1.90 -10.16 8.39
N GLU A 49 0.64 -10.20 8.82
CA GLU A 49 -0.52 -10.47 7.98
C GLU A 49 -1.32 -9.17 7.72
N GLU A 50 -1.19 -8.61 6.51
CA GLU A 50 -1.83 -7.33 6.13
C GLU A 50 -3.33 -7.52 5.86
N ILE A 51 -4.15 -6.69 6.53
CA ILE A 51 -5.61 -6.67 6.37
C ILE A 51 -6.01 -5.40 5.63
N GLY A 52 -6.92 -5.49 4.67
CA GLY A 52 -7.47 -4.31 4.00
C GLY A 52 -6.56 -3.68 2.94
N ILE A 53 -5.56 -4.41 2.44
CA ILE A 53 -4.61 -3.92 1.42
C ILE A 53 -5.28 -3.32 0.16
N LEU A 54 -6.45 -3.80 -0.24
CA LEU A 54 -7.19 -3.31 -1.42
C LEU A 54 -8.32 -2.34 -1.10
N VAL A 55 -8.45 -1.91 0.16
CA VAL A 55 -9.44 -0.89 0.55
C VAL A 55 -9.07 0.45 -0.06
N THR A 56 -10.08 1.20 -0.49
CA THR A 56 -9.94 2.57 -0.99
C THR A 56 -10.94 3.45 -0.26
N HIS A 57 -10.72 4.76 -0.26
CA HIS A 57 -11.73 5.72 0.15
C HIS A 57 -12.97 5.62 -0.73
N ARG A 58 -14.10 6.12 -0.22
CA ARG A 58 -15.40 6.18 -0.94
C ARG A 58 -15.84 7.60 -1.25
N THR A 59 -15.07 8.59 -0.79
CA THR A 59 -15.35 10.02 -0.94
C THR A 59 -15.12 10.46 -2.39
N LYS A 60 -16.02 11.28 -2.92
CA LYS A 60 -15.90 11.87 -4.27
C LYS A 60 -15.65 13.38 -4.26
N ASP A 61 -15.78 14.00 -3.09
CA ASP A 61 -15.62 15.43 -2.95
C ASP A 61 -14.20 15.89 -3.31
N PHE A 62 -14.08 17.12 -3.81
CA PHE A 62 -12.80 17.79 -4.10
C PHE A 62 -11.85 17.05 -5.06
N GLY A 63 -12.38 16.26 -6.01
CA GLY A 63 -11.57 15.54 -7.00
C GLY A 63 -10.89 14.28 -6.45
N MET A 64 -11.34 13.79 -5.29
CA MET A 64 -10.83 12.55 -4.69
C MET A 64 -11.15 11.31 -5.54
N GLU A 65 -12.11 11.38 -6.44
CA GLU A 65 -12.46 10.27 -7.35
C GLU A 65 -11.32 9.91 -8.33
N ASP A 66 -10.46 10.87 -8.68
CA ASP A 66 -9.32 10.65 -9.57
C ASP A 66 -8.08 10.10 -8.84
N GLN A 67 -8.05 10.18 -7.51
CA GLN A 67 -6.89 9.85 -6.69
C GLN A 67 -7.11 8.58 -5.86
N ILE A 68 -7.13 7.44 -6.52
CA ILE A 68 -7.37 6.15 -5.88
C ILE A 68 -6.07 5.52 -5.40
N PHE A 69 -5.90 5.47 -4.07
CA PHE A 69 -4.78 4.77 -3.42
C PHE A 69 -5.31 3.59 -2.61
N TYR A 70 -4.72 2.41 -2.83
CA TYR A 70 -5.02 1.21 -2.06
C TYR A 70 -4.42 1.30 -0.64
N GLY A 71 -5.18 0.84 0.36
CA GLY A 71 -4.87 0.95 1.78
C GLY A 71 -5.24 2.30 2.41
N ASP A 72 -5.80 3.24 1.65
CA ASP A 72 -6.21 4.58 2.13
C ASP A 72 -5.15 5.31 3.00
N GLY A 73 -3.87 5.10 2.67
CA GLY A 73 -2.74 5.72 3.37
C GLY A 73 -2.32 5.06 4.69
N VAL A 74 -2.95 3.96 5.10
CA VAL A 74 -2.60 3.21 6.32
C VAL A 74 -2.32 1.73 6.01
N VAL A 75 -1.41 1.12 6.76
CA VAL A 75 -1.12 -0.32 6.72
C VAL A 75 -1.57 -0.91 8.05
N THR A 76 -2.47 -1.87 8.03
CA THR A 76 -3.04 -2.51 9.22
C THR A 76 -2.95 -4.02 9.13
N GLY A 77 -2.86 -4.69 10.27
CA GLY A 77 -2.64 -6.14 10.35
C GLY A 77 -2.19 -6.56 11.75
N TYR A 78 -1.74 -7.80 11.87
CA TYR A 78 -1.13 -8.36 13.08
C TYR A 78 0.17 -9.10 12.76
#